data_AF-A0A359LVE0-F1
#
_entry.id   AF-A0A359LVE0-F1
#
_cell.length_a   1.000
_cell.length_b   1.000
_cell.length_c   1.000
_cell.angle_alpha   90.00
_cell.angle_beta   90.00
_cell.angle_gamma   90.00
#
_symmetry.space_group_name_H-M   'P 1'
#
loop_
_entity.id
_entity.type
_entity.pdbx_description
1 polymer ?
#
loop_
_entity_poly.entity_id
_entity_poly.type
_entity_poly.pdbx_seq_one_letter_code
_entity_poly.pdbx_strand_id
1 'polypeptide(L)'
;MNRVVAKRMLTPEIAMLVVEAPRIARRWKAGQFLIIRPTEDSERIPLTLVDGDAAAGTITIVVQAIGKTTRITAGLAAGDSLADVVGPLGEPASVEKIGRVLCAGGGVGVAELLPVAKAFRASGNHVTALCGARGQAQIILDEELRQACDDVQWATDDGSVGFHGNVVQLMKAWLPTQPGKPDAAHVIGPIPMMKFSAALTKEWGVKTYASLNPVMIDGTGMCGGCRVTVGDQVKFACVDGP
;
A
#
# COMPACT_ATOMS: atom_id res chain seq x y z
N MET A 1 -12.26 16.52 15.63
CA MET A 1 -12.07 16.21 14.20
C MET A 1 -11.11 15.03 14.14
N ASN A 2 -11.18 14.14 13.13
CA ASN A 2 -10.50 12.82 13.08
C ASN A 2 -11.26 11.66 13.76
N ARG A 3 -12.60 11.72 13.75
CA ARG A 3 -13.45 10.65 14.28
C ARG A 3 -13.43 9.43 13.35
N VAL A 4 -13.29 8.24 13.91
CA VAL A 4 -13.50 6.97 13.21
C VAL A 4 -14.99 6.79 12.99
N VAL A 5 -15.43 6.78 11.73
CA VAL A 5 -16.85 6.63 11.37
C VAL A 5 -17.23 5.16 11.17
N ALA A 6 -16.27 4.34 10.74
CA ALA A 6 -16.50 2.91 10.52
C ALA A 6 -15.20 2.12 10.69
N LYS A 7 -15.36 0.84 11.05
CA LYS A 7 -14.28 -0.13 11.16
C LYS A 7 -14.72 -1.46 10.58
N ARG A 8 -13.82 -2.10 9.84
CA ARG A 8 -13.94 -3.50 9.40
C ARG A 8 -12.63 -4.23 9.71
N MET A 9 -12.71 -5.36 10.42
CA MET A 9 -11.56 -6.26 10.52
C MET A 9 -11.46 -7.03 9.19
N LEU A 10 -10.32 -6.90 8.50
CA LEU A 10 -10.02 -7.66 7.28
C LEU A 10 -9.47 -9.05 7.64
N THR A 11 -8.71 -9.10 8.73
CA THR A 11 -8.24 -10.32 9.39
C THR A 11 -8.25 -10.07 10.90
N PRO A 12 -7.95 -11.05 11.77
CA PRO A 12 -7.80 -10.78 13.21
C PRO A 12 -6.73 -9.72 13.55
N GLU A 13 -5.78 -9.49 12.65
CA GLU A 13 -4.64 -8.59 12.87
C GLU A 13 -4.70 -7.33 12.01
N ILE A 14 -5.56 -7.27 10.99
CA ILE A 14 -5.62 -6.16 10.03
C ILE A 14 -6.99 -5.49 10.13
N ALA A 15 -6.98 -4.19 10.47
CA ALA A 15 -8.19 -3.38 10.56
C ALA A 15 -8.20 -2.33 9.44
N MET A 16 -9.36 -2.14 8.82
CA MET A 16 -9.68 -1.03 7.94
C MET A 16 -10.52 -0.03 8.70
N LEU A 17 -10.08 1.23 8.74
CA LEU A 17 -10.75 2.33 9.43
C LEU A 17 -11.14 3.41 8.42
N VAL A 18 -12.36 3.92 8.54
CA VAL A 18 -12.81 5.11 7.83
C VAL A 18 -12.81 6.26 8.83
N VAL A 19 -12.15 7.36 8.51
CA VAL A 19 -11.88 8.48 9.43
C VAL A 19 -12.30 9.80 8.80
N GLU A 20 -12.96 10.67 9.57
CA GLU A 20 -13.28 12.03 9.15
C GLU A 20 -12.01 12.87 8.97
N ALA A 21 -11.73 13.28 7.74
CA ALA A 21 -10.60 14.14 7.41
C ALA A 21 -10.89 14.95 6.12
N PRO A 22 -11.86 15.88 6.14
CA PRO A 22 -12.41 16.48 4.91
C PRO A 22 -11.39 17.26 4.09
N ARG A 23 -10.37 17.84 4.74
CA ARG A 23 -9.29 18.55 4.04
C ARG A 23 -8.37 17.59 3.28
N ILE A 24 -8.13 16.41 3.85
CA ILE A 24 -7.28 15.37 3.26
C ILE A 24 -8.03 14.67 2.13
N ALA A 25 -9.29 14.28 2.38
CA ALA A 25 -10.15 13.60 1.41
C ALA A 25 -10.32 14.37 0.08
N ARG A 26 -10.23 15.70 0.10
CA ARG A 26 -10.33 16.54 -1.11
C ARG A 26 -9.05 16.64 -1.93
N ARG A 27 -7.90 16.26 -1.37
CA ARG A 27 -6.57 16.54 -1.95
C ARG A 27 -5.71 15.31 -2.17
N TRP A 28 -6.07 14.19 -1.54
CA TRP A 28 -5.29 12.96 -1.62
C TRP A 28 -5.20 12.44 -3.05
N LYS A 29 -4.12 11.72 -3.32
CA LYS A 29 -3.88 10.97 -4.55
C LYS A 29 -3.29 9.60 -4.20
N ALA A 30 -3.46 8.63 -5.10
CA ALA A 30 -2.87 7.30 -4.94
C ALA A 30 -1.36 7.36 -4.72
N GLY A 31 -0.82 6.52 -3.84
CA GLY A 31 0.60 6.51 -3.45
C GLY A 31 0.95 7.41 -2.27
N GLN A 32 0.04 8.28 -1.82
CA GLN A 32 0.27 9.13 -0.66
C GLN A 32 -0.05 8.43 0.66
N PHE A 33 0.49 8.97 1.75
CA PHE A 33 0.34 8.44 3.10
C PHE A 33 -0.01 9.53 4.12
N LEU A 34 -0.17 9.13 5.37
CA LEU A 34 -0.45 9.99 6.52
C LEU A 34 0.57 9.73 7.60
N ILE A 35 0.82 10.73 8.43
CA ILE A 35 1.32 10.50 9.78
C ILE A 35 0.14 10.60 10.75
N ILE A 36 -0.08 9.54 11.53
CA ILE A 36 -1.12 9.51 12.56
C ILE A 36 -0.51 9.36 13.95
N ARG A 37 -1.24 9.82 14.96
CA ARG A 37 -1.00 9.50 16.36
C ARG A 37 -2.34 9.14 17.00
N PRO A 38 -2.56 7.88 17.43
CA PRO A 38 -3.89 7.44 17.86
C PRO A 38 -4.33 8.03 19.21
N THR A 39 -3.41 8.22 20.15
CA THR A 39 -3.66 8.87 21.46
C THR A 39 -2.55 9.87 21.77
N GLU A 40 -2.77 10.80 22.71
CA GLU A 40 -1.76 11.82 23.07
C GLU A 40 -0.39 11.21 23.48
N ASP A 41 -0.41 10.06 24.17
CA ASP A 41 0.79 9.33 24.62
C ASP A 41 1.40 8.39 23.57
N SER A 42 0.77 8.26 22.40
CA SER A 42 1.25 7.38 21.34
C SER A 42 2.36 8.04 20.52
N GLU A 43 3.19 7.23 19.86
CA GLU A 43 4.13 7.74 18.88
C GLU A 43 3.43 8.08 17.54
N ARG A 44 4.14 8.81 16.68
CA ARG A 44 3.70 9.11 15.31
C ARG A 44 4.09 7.96 14.39
N ILE A 45 3.14 7.44 13.61
CA ILE A 45 3.40 6.34 12.66
C ILE A 45 2.89 6.69 11.25
N PRO A 46 3.61 6.30 10.19
CA PRO A 46 3.13 6.42 8.82
C PRO A 46 2.10 5.32 8.50
N LEU A 47 1.00 5.68 7.83
CA LEU A 47 0.04 4.75 7.25
C LEU A 47 -0.43 5.24 5.87
N THR A 48 -0.50 4.34 4.90
CA THR A 48 -0.92 4.65 3.53
C THR A 48 -2.40 5.05 3.48
N LEU A 49 -2.72 6.05 2.64
CA LEU A 49 -4.10 6.41 2.29
C LEU A 49 -4.62 5.41 1.26
N VAL A 50 -5.55 4.56 1.68
CA VAL A 50 -6.12 3.52 0.81
C VAL A 50 -7.26 4.07 -0.03
N ASP A 51 -8.04 5.01 0.52
CA ASP A 51 -9.12 5.69 -0.19
C ASP A 51 -9.43 7.07 0.43
N GLY A 52 -10.21 7.88 -0.28
CA GLY A 52 -10.73 9.14 0.22
C GLY A 52 -11.97 9.61 -0.52
N ASP A 53 -13.03 9.89 0.23
CA ASP A 53 -14.33 10.36 -0.25
C ASP A 53 -14.49 11.84 0.06
N ALA A 54 -14.38 12.68 -0.98
CA ALA A 54 -14.51 14.12 -0.85
C ALA A 54 -15.93 14.59 -0.46
N ALA A 55 -16.96 13.82 -0.82
CA ALA A 55 -18.36 14.15 -0.51
C ALA A 55 -18.69 13.79 0.94
N ALA A 56 -18.30 12.60 1.40
CA ALA A 56 -18.43 12.20 2.80
C ALA A 56 -17.42 12.90 3.72
N GLY A 57 -16.34 13.44 3.17
CA GLY A 57 -15.28 14.09 3.93
C GLY A 57 -14.41 13.10 4.72
N THR A 58 -14.28 11.87 4.24
CA THR A 58 -13.61 10.77 4.94
C THR A 58 -12.42 10.23 4.15
N ILE A 59 -11.51 9.60 4.88
CA ILE A 59 -10.37 8.85 4.34
C ILE A 59 -10.40 7.43 4.88
N THR A 60 -9.82 6.49 4.14
CA THR A 60 -9.70 5.10 4.54
C THR A 60 -8.23 4.74 4.75
N ILE A 61 -7.94 4.16 5.90
CA ILE A 61 -6.63 3.61 6.24
C ILE A 61 -6.76 2.13 6.58
N VAL A 62 -5.70 1.37 6.32
CA VAL A 62 -5.57 -0.03 6.74
C VAL A 62 -4.33 -0.16 7.60
N VAL A 63 -4.47 -0.83 8.75
CA VAL A 63 -3.40 -1.00 9.73
C VAL A 63 -3.28 -2.46 10.15
N GLN A 64 -2.06 -2.98 10.16
CA GLN A 64 -1.74 -4.29 10.72
C GLN A 64 -1.19 -4.14 12.14
N ALA A 65 -1.76 -4.88 13.09
CA ALA A 65 -1.45 -4.86 14.51
C ALA A 65 -0.12 -5.57 14.83
N ILE A 66 1.01 -4.97 14.45
CA ILE A 66 2.36 -5.55 14.62
C ILE A 66 3.11 -5.04 15.86
N GLY A 67 2.85 -3.81 16.30
CA GLY A 67 3.47 -3.16 17.46
C GLY A 67 2.48 -2.42 18.34
N LYS A 68 2.97 -1.75 19.39
CA LYS A 68 2.15 -1.05 20.41
C LYS A 68 1.17 -0.08 19.76
N THR A 69 1.67 0.88 18.99
CA THR A 69 0.86 1.97 18.40
C THR A 69 -0.12 1.45 17.34
N THR A 70 0.28 0.47 16.53
CA THR A 70 -0.62 -0.16 15.56
C THR A 70 -1.70 -1.01 16.21
N ARG A 71 -1.44 -1.66 17.36
CA ARG A 71 -2.46 -2.40 18.13
C ARG A 71 -3.48 -1.45 18.73
N ILE A 72 -3.05 -0.30 19.26
CA ILE A 72 -3.95 0.76 19.73
C ILE A 72 -4.81 1.26 18.57
N THR A 73 -4.19 1.60 17.44
CA THR A 73 -4.90 2.08 16.24
C THR A 73 -5.91 1.06 15.73
N ALA A 74 -5.52 -0.20 15.56
CA ALA A 74 -6.40 -1.29 15.15
C ALA A 74 -7.50 -1.59 16.19
N GLY A 75 -7.31 -1.18 17.45
CA GLY A 75 -8.25 -1.34 18.55
C GLY A 75 -9.39 -0.32 18.56
N LEU A 76 -9.21 0.86 17.95
CA LEU A 76 -10.22 1.92 17.88
C LEU A 76 -11.55 1.40 17.33
N ALA A 77 -12.66 1.93 17.83
CA ALA A 77 -14.02 1.64 17.38
C ALA A 77 -14.63 2.84 16.65
N ALA A 78 -15.76 2.62 15.97
CA ALA A 78 -16.55 3.73 15.45
C ALA A 78 -17.01 4.64 16.61
N GLY A 79 -16.84 5.95 16.45
CA GLY A 79 -17.07 6.94 17.49
C GLY A 79 -15.79 7.44 18.17
N ASP A 80 -14.73 6.63 18.20
CA ASP A 80 -13.42 7.06 18.73
C ASP A 80 -12.76 8.09 17.81
N SER A 81 -11.69 8.75 18.29
CA SER A 81 -10.95 9.75 17.50
C SER A 81 -9.45 9.53 17.59
N LEU A 82 -8.76 9.79 16.47
CA LEU A 82 -7.30 9.89 16.45
C LEU A 82 -6.89 11.26 17.00
N ALA A 83 -5.90 11.28 17.90
CA ALA A 83 -5.35 12.52 18.43
C ALA A 83 -4.81 13.43 17.32
N ASP A 84 -4.03 12.86 16.39
CA ASP A 84 -3.52 13.59 15.22
C ASP A 84 -3.63 12.78 13.92
N VAL A 85 -3.94 13.50 12.84
CA VAL A 85 -3.89 13.01 11.45
C VAL A 85 -3.29 14.11 10.60
N VAL A 86 -2.17 13.83 9.95
CA VAL A 86 -1.45 14.77 9.08
C VAL A 86 -1.30 14.17 7.70
N GLY A 87 -1.77 14.91 6.69
CA GLY A 87 -1.53 14.62 5.28
C GLY A 87 -2.49 15.33 4.33
N PRO A 88 -2.60 14.88 3.07
CA PRO A 88 -1.82 13.78 2.50
C PRO A 88 -0.32 14.15 2.40
N LEU A 89 0.56 13.16 2.59
CA LEU A 89 2.02 13.30 2.56
C LEU A 89 2.62 12.41 1.47
N GLY A 90 3.87 12.70 1.09
CA GLY A 90 4.56 12.01 0.00
C GLY A 90 4.11 12.47 -1.39
N GLU A 91 4.89 12.07 -2.37
CA GLU A 91 4.60 12.23 -3.79
C GLU A 91 3.53 11.21 -4.23
N PRO A 92 2.55 11.62 -5.04
CA PRO A 92 1.62 10.69 -5.66
C PRO A 92 2.35 9.67 -6.55
N ALA A 93 1.77 8.49 -6.68
CA ALA A 93 2.22 7.51 -7.67
C ALA A 93 2.18 8.12 -9.09
N SER A 94 3.26 7.93 -9.84
CA SER A 94 3.35 8.38 -11.23
C SER A 94 2.51 7.48 -12.13
N VAL A 95 1.24 7.87 -12.34
CA VAL A 95 0.27 7.12 -13.12
C VAL A 95 0.17 7.68 -14.54
N GLU A 96 0.47 6.85 -15.52
CA GLU A 96 0.43 7.17 -16.94
C GLU A 96 -0.30 6.06 -17.72
N LYS A 97 -0.79 6.36 -18.92
CA LYS A 97 -1.34 5.34 -19.84
C LYS A 97 -0.22 4.73 -20.67
N ILE A 98 0.33 3.61 -20.20
CA ILE A 98 1.54 2.97 -20.72
C ILE A 98 1.29 1.57 -21.30
N GLY A 99 0.13 0.96 -21.07
CA GLY A 99 -0.19 -0.37 -21.58
C GLY A 99 -0.45 -1.36 -20.47
N ARG A 100 0.49 -2.28 -20.22
CA ARG A 100 0.38 -3.37 -19.24
C ARG A 100 1.16 -3.06 -17.97
N VAL A 101 0.47 -3.04 -16.84
CA VAL A 101 1.05 -2.72 -15.52
C VAL A 101 0.94 -3.93 -14.61
N LEU A 102 2.09 -4.35 -14.05
CA LEU A 102 2.15 -5.38 -13.03
C LEU A 102 2.14 -4.75 -11.63
N CYS A 103 1.14 -5.04 -10.83
CA CYS A 103 1.02 -4.61 -9.45
C CYS A 103 1.30 -5.81 -8.52
N ALA A 104 2.42 -5.84 -7.80
CA ALA A 104 2.77 -6.92 -6.88
C ALA A 104 2.63 -6.47 -5.41
N GLY A 105 1.79 -7.15 -4.64
CA GLY A 105 1.46 -6.81 -3.25
C GLY A 105 1.80 -7.94 -2.28
N GLY A 106 2.30 -7.62 -1.09
CA GLY A 106 2.56 -8.61 -0.03
C GLY A 106 1.99 -8.20 1.33
N GLY A 107 1.17 -9.06 1.94
CA GLY A 107 0.56 -8.81 3.26
C GLY A 107 -0.29 -7.53 3.26
N VAL A 108 -0.09 -6.66 4.25
CA VAL A 108 -0.81 -5.36 4.31
C VAL A 108 -0.50 -4.45 3.12
N GLY A 109 0.64 -4.63 2.45
CA GLY A 109 0.99 -3.91 1.23
C GLY A 109 -0.01 -4.11 0.08
N VAL A 110 -0.85 -5.15 0.13
CA VAL A 110 -1.99 -5.31 -0.78
C VAL A 110 -2.99 -4.16 -0.67
N ALA A 111 -3.29 -3.70 0.56
CA ALA A 111 -4.17 -2.56 0.76
C ALA A 111 -3.57 -1.25 0.22
N GLU A 112 -2.25 -1.12 0.33
CA GLU A 112 -1.50 0.02 -0.16
C GLU A 112 -1.40 0.04 -1.70
N LEU A 113 -1.40 -1.15 -2.32
CA LEU A 113 -1.39 -1.35 -3.77
C LEU A 113 -2.73 -0.99 -4.42
N LEU A 114 -3.84 -1.23 -3.72
CA LEU A 114 -5.19 -1.03 -4.24
C LEU A 114 -5.43 0.37 -4.87
N PRO A 115 -5.13 1.52 -4.21
CA PRO A 115 -5.33 2.83 -4.83
C PRO A 115 -4.47 3.05 -6.07
N VAL A 116 -3.26 2.48 -6.11
CA VAL A 116 -2.37 2.57 -7.28
C VAL A 116 -2.94 1.77 -8.45
N ALA A 117 -3.39 0.53 -8.19
CA ALA A 117 -4.03 -0.30 -9.21
C ALA A 117 -5.30 0.35 -9.78
N LYS A 118 -6.18 0.89 -8.91
CA LYS A 118 -7.37 1.66 -9.32
C LYS A 118 -6.99 2.82 -10.24
N ALA A 119 -5.95 3.58 -9.90
CA ALA A 119 -5.53 4.75 -10.69
C ALA A 119 -4.98 4.36 -12.07
N PHE A 120 -4.19 3.29 -12.18
CA PHE A 120 -3.72 2.79 -13.48
C PHE A 120 -4.86 2.25 -14.34
N ARG A 121 -5.81 1.50 -13.75
CA ARG A 121 -6.99 1.00 -14.47
C ARG A 121 -7.86 2.14 -14.98
N ALA A 122 -8.14 3.13 -14.13
CA ALA A 122 -8.90 4.33 -14.50
C ALA A 122 -8.23 5.14 -15.62
N SER A 123 -6.89 5.06 -15.73
CA SER A 123 -6.12 5.69 -16.82
C SER A 123 -6.09 4.88 -18.12
N GLY A 124 -6.81 3.74 -18.17
CA GLY A 124 -6.95 2.92 -19.37
C GLY A 124 -5.81 1.93 -19.61
N ASN A 125 -5.09 1.53 -18.55
CA ASN A 125 -4.10 0.46 -18.61
C ASN A 125 -4.74 -0.91 -18.35
N HIS A 126 -4.09 -1.96 -18.85
CA HIS A 126 -4.35 -3.33 -18.43
C HIS A 126 -3.55 -3.62 -17.15
N VAL A 127 -4.24 -3.88 -16.05
CA VAL A 127 -3.63 -4.03 -14.73
C VAL A 127 -3.72 -5.47 -14.24
N THR A 128 -2.57 -6.11 -13.99
CA THR A 128 -2.50 -7.43 -13.35
C THR A 128 -2.01 -7.26 -11.92
N ALA A 129 -2.77 -7.77 -10.94
CA ALA A 129 -2.34 -7.84 -9.55
C ALA A 129 -1.85 -9.25 -9.18
N LEU A 130 -0.62 -9.36 -8.69
CA LEU A 130 -0.08 -10.58 -8.09
C LEU A 130 0.10 -10.34 -6.60
N CYS A 131 -0.62 -11.08 -5.77
CA CYS A 131 -0.69 -10.82 -4.33
C CYS A 131 -0.14 -12.01 -3.52
N GLY A 132 0.57 -11.72 -2.43
CA GLY A 132 1.13 -12.71 -1.52
C GLY A 132 0.51 -12.62 -0.12
N ALA A 133 0.12 -13.77 0.44
CA ALA A 133 -0.32 -13.91 1.81
C ALA A 133 0.31 -15.16 2.47
N ARG A 134 0.27 -15.26 3.81
CA ARG A 134 0.77 -16.46 4.51
C ARG A 134 -0.11 -17.68 4.27
N GLY A 135 -1.42 -17.47 4.18
CA GLY A 135 -2.45 -18.46 3.94
C GLY A 135 -3.79 -17.79 3.62
N GLN A 136 -4.82 -18.59 3.38
CA GLN A 136 -6.17 -18.13 3.02
C GLN A 136 -6.73 -17.09 3.98
N ALA A 137 -6.50 -17.26 5.30
CA ALA A 137 -7.01 -16.36 6.33
C ALA A 137 -6.35 -14.97 6.34
N GLN A 138 -5.25 -14.79 5.60
CA GLN A 138 -4.54 -13.50 5.48
C GLN A 138 -4.76 -12.84 4.11
N ILE A 139 -5.61 -13.40 3.26
CA ILE A 139 -6.05 -12.74 2.03
C ILE A 139 -6.95 -11.56 2.42
N ILE A 140 -6.62 -10.38 1.93
CA ILE A 140 -7.37 -9.14 2.16
C ILE A 140 -7.75 -8.51 0.83
N LEU A 141 -8.92 -7.86 0.79
CA LEU A 141 -9.35 -6.99 -0.30
C LEU A 141 -9.40 -7.68 -1.69
N ASP A 142 -9.62 -8.99 -1.76
CA ASP A 142 -9.65 -9.73 -3.04
C ASP A 142 -10.77 -9.21 -3.96
N GLU A 143 -11.96 -8.95 -3.42
CA GLU A 143 -13.08 -8.42 -4.20
C GLU A 143 -12.76 -7.01 -4.74
N GLU A 144 -12.26 -6.13 -3.86
CA GLU A 144 -11.87 -4.76 -4.24
C GLU A 144 -10.75 -4.75 -5.29
N LEU A 145 -9.79 -5.68 -5.20
CA LEU A 145 -8.75 -5.86 -6.21
C LEU A 145 -9.31 -6.36 -7.54
N ARG A 146 -10.25 -7.33 -7.55
CA ARG A 146 -10.87 -7.83 -8.78
C ARG A 146 -11.68 -6.74 -9.48
N GLN A 147 -12.24 -5.80 -8.73
CA GLN A 147 -12.87 -4.60 -9.28
C GLN A 147 -11.84 -3.58 -9.79
N ALA A 148 -10.65 -3.52 -9.20
CA ALA A 148 -9.59 -2.58 -9.54
C ALA A 148 -8.60 -3.06 -10.61
N CYS A 149 -8.60 -4.34 -10.97
CA CYS A 149 -7.64 -4.98 -11.88
C CYS A 149 -8.32 -5.86 -12.93
N ASP A 150 -7.64 -6.10 -14.06
CA ASP A 150 -8.11 -7.00 -15.13
C ASP A 150 -7.81 -8.46 -14.82
N ASP A 151 -6.72 -8.73 -14.11
CA ASP A 151 -6.38 -10.05 -13.58
C ASP A 151 -5.87 -9.93 -12.13
N VAL A 152 -6.23 -10.90 -11.29
CA VAL A 152 -5.82 -10.99 -9.88
C VAL A 152 -5.46 -12.44 -9.56
N GLN A 153 -4.21 -12.68 -9.20
CA GLN A 153 -3.71 -13.98 -8.79
C GLN A 153 -3.08 -13.91 -7.40
N TRP A 154 -3.30 -14.96 -6.62
CA TRP A 154 -2.77 -15.08 -5.27
C TRP A 154 -1.70 -16.16 -5.19
N ALA A 155 -0.71 -15.89 -4.36
CA ALA A 155 0.24 -16.86 -3.85
C ALA A 155 0.09 -16.96 -2.33
N THR A 156 0.03 -18.18 -1.80
CA THR A 156 0.08 -18.40 -0.35
C THR A 156 1.28 -19.25 0.02
N ASP A 157 1.96 -18.86 1.12
CA ASP A 157 3.15 -19.56 1.61
C ASP A 157 2.86 -21.04 1.90
N ASP A 158 1.63 -21.36 2.33
CA ASP A 158 1.14 -22.71 2.65
C ASP A 158 0.44 -23.44 1.49
N GLY A 159 0.26 -22.79 0.33
CA GLY A 159 -0.47 -23.34 -0.82
C GLY A 159 -1.98 -23.52 -0.62
N SER A 160 -2.58 -22.99 0.44
CA SER A 160 -4.02 -23.03 0.69
C SER A 160 -4.87 -22.38 -0.41
N VAL A 161 -4.36 -21.34 -1.09
CA VAL A 161 -5.06 -20.66 -2.20
C VAL A 161 -4.07 -20.28 -3.30
N GLY A 162 -4.42 -20.61 -4.54
CA GLY A 162 -3.65 -20.18 -5.71
C GLY A 162 -2.28 -20.83 -5.80
N PHE A 163 -1.24 -20.04 -6.06
CA PHE A 163 0.13 -20.52 -6.20
C PHE A 163 0.74 -20.86 -4.85
N HIS A 164 1.29 -22.06 -4.69
CA HIS A 164 2.03 -22.43 -3.48
C HIS A 164 3.43 -21.80 -3.50
N GLY A 165 3.63 -20.80 -2.66
CA GLY A 165 4.87 -20.04 -2.51
C GLY A 165 4.60 -18.56 -2.27
N ASN A 166 5.64 -17.73 -2.38
CA ASN A 166 5.51 -16.29 -2.21
C ASN A 166 5.24 -15.56 -3.53
N VAL A 167 4.84 -14.28 -3.43
CA VAL A 167 4.51 -13.44 -4.59
C VAL A 167 5.66 -13.28 -5.60
N VAL A 168 6.93 -13.32 -5.17
CA VAL A 168 8.09 -13.22 -6.09
C VAL A 168 8.22 -14.49 -6.92
N GLN A 169 7.97 -15.65 -6.32
CA GLN A 169 7.93 -16.92 -7.04
C GLN A 169 6.74 -16.95 -8.02
N LEU A 170 5.57 -16.44 -7.60
CA LEU A 170 4.43 -16.26 -8.49
C LEU A 170 4.76 -15.32 -9.66
N MET A 171 5.40 -14.17 -9.41
CA MET A 171 5.86 -13.25 -10.47
C MET A 171 6.74 -13.98 -11.51
N LYS A 172 7.69 -14.81 -11.04
CA LYS A 172 8.57 -15.60 -11.91
C LYS A 172 7.84 -16.67 -12.71
N ALA A 173 6.85 -17.34 -12.11
CA ALA A 173 6.02 -18.34 -12.78
C ALA A 173 5.00 -17.70 -13.74
N TRP A 174 4.55 -16.47 -13.44
CA TRP A 174 3.55 -15.74 -14.21
C TRP A 174 4.11 -15.24 -15.54
N LEU A 175 5.27 -14.59 -15.56
CA LEU A 175 5.79 -13.93 -16.77
C LEU A 175 5.83 -14.86 -18.02
N PRO A 176 6.29 -16.12 -17.96
CA PRO A 176 6.29 -17.02 -19.11
C PRO A 176 4.90 -17.37 -19.67
N THR A 177 3.83 -17.18 -18.89
CA THR A 177 2.44 -17.42 -19.33
C THR A 177 1.86 -16.22 -20.08
N GLN A 178 2.59 -15.11 -20.13
CA GLN A 178 2.15 -13.85 -20.70
C GLN A 178 2.66 -13.67 -22.13
N PRO A 179 1.96 -12.89 -22.97
CA PRO A 179 2.42 -12.59 -24.34
C PRO A 179 3.73 -11.78 -24.38
N GLY A 180 4.16 -11.23 -23.24
CA GLY A 180 5.40 -10.49 -23.09
C GLY A 180 5.52 -9.87 -21.70
N LYS A 181 6.61 -9.14 -21.45
CA LYS A 181 6.82 -8.39 -20.21
C LYS A 181 5.82 -7.24 -20.03
N PRO A 182 5.51 -6.83 -18.79
CA PRO A 182 4.77 -5.59 -18.54
C PRO A 182 5.61 -4.36 -18.89
N ASP A 183 4.94 -3.23 -19.13
CA ASP A 183 5.57 -1.95 -19.44
C ASP A 183 6.11 -1.26 -18.16
N ALA A 184 5.46 -1.49 -17.03
CA ALA A 184 5.97 -1.14 -15.70
C ALA A 184 5.51 -2.11 -14.61
N ALA A 185 6.22 -2.10 -13.48
CA ALA A 185 5.83 -2.80 -12.27
C ALA A 185 5.74 -1.87 -11.06
N HIS A 186 4.74 -2.07 -10.21
CA HIS A 186 4.62 -1.46 -8.89
C HIS A 186 4.69 -2.55 -7.83
N VAL A 187 5.62 -2.45 -6.88
CA VAL A 187 5.84 -3.49 -5.86
C VAL A 187 5.71 -2.87 -4.47
N ILE A 188 4.81 -3.42 -3.64
CA ILE A 188 4.50 -2.86 -2.32
C ILE A 188 4.33 -3.99 -1.30
N GLY A 189 5.08 -3.91 -0.20
CA GLY A 189 5.05 -4.91 0.86
C GLY A 189 6.27 -4.85 1.76
N PRO A 190 6.62 -5.96 2.43
CA PRO A 190 7.85 -6.04 3.22
C PRO A 190 9.11 -5.75 2.40
N ILE A 191 10.11 -5.08 3.00
CA ILE A 191 11.38 -4.75 2.34
C ILE A 191 12.01 -5.95 1.58
N PRO A 192 12.06 -7.18 2.13
CA PRO A 192 12.59 -8.32 1.39
C PRO A 192 11.81 -8.62 0.10
N MET A 193 10.47 -8.56 0.16
CA MET A 193 9.62 -8.79 -1.01
C MET A 193 9.89 -7.72 -2.08
N MET A 194 9.89 -6.44 -1.71
CA MET A 194 10.18 -5.34 -2.66
C MET A 194 11.58 -5.47 -3.27
N LYS A 195 12.60 -5.82 -2.46
CA LYS A 195 13.98 -6.04 -2.93
C LYS A 195 14.05 -7.14 -3.98
N PHE A 196 13.44 -8.30 -3.73
CA PHE A 196 13.50 -9.43 -4.64
C PHE A 196 12.63 -9.22 -5.89
N SER A 197 11.47 -8.57 -5.77
CA SER A 197 10.66 -8.16 -6.92
C SER A 197 11.38 -7.14 -7.80
N ALA A 198 12.09 -6.17 -7.21
CA ALA A 198 12.91 -5.21 -7.95
C ALA A 198 14.09 -5.88 -8.67
N ALA A 199 14.76 -6.83 -8.03
CA ALA A 199 15.83 -7.61 -8.67
C ALA A 199 15.30 -8.43 -9.86
N LEU A 200 14.17 -9.12 -9.68
CA LEU A 200 13.55 -9.93 -10.72
C LEU A 200 13.09 -9.09 -11.92
N THR A 201 12.43 -7.96 -11.67
CA THR A 201 11.97 -7.06 -12.75
C THR A 201 13.13 -6.37 -13.47
N LYS A 202 14.27 -6.16 -12.79
CA LYS A 202 15.51 -5.71 -13.43
C LYS A 202 16.03 -6.74 -14.44
N GLU A 203 15.98 -8.03 -14.14
CA GLU A 203 16.32 -9.11 -15.09
C GLU A 203 15.41 -9.09 -16.32
N TRP A 204 14.15 -8.66 -16.15
CA TRP A 204 13.18 -8.51 -17.25
C TRP A 204 13.36 -7.22 -18.05
N GLY A 205 14.20 -6.29 -17.57
CA GLY A 205 14.32 -4.94 -18.12
C GLY A 205 12.99 -4.18 -18.05
N VAL A 206 12.27 -4.28 -16.94
CA VAL A 206 11.00 -3.59 -16.66
C VAL A 206 11.26 -2.43 -15.70
N LYS A 207 10.65 -1.27 -15.96
CA LYS A 207 10.70 -0.13 -15.02
C LYS A 207 9.87 -0.47 -13.78
N THR A 208 10.49 -0.39 -12.60
CA THR A 208 9.84 -0.80 -11.35
C THR A 208 9.82 0.34 -10.35
N TYR A 209 8.65 0.58 -9.77
CA TYR A 209 8.42 1.48 -8.66
C TYR A 209 8.21 0.65 -7.39
N ALA A 210 8.85 1.05 -6.30
CA ALA A 210 8.69 0.42 -5.00
C ALA A 210 8.33 1.49 -3.97
N SER A 211 7.26 1.27 -3.20
CA SER A 211 6.83 2.19 -2.14
C SER A 211 7.60 1.86 -0.85
N LEU A 212 8.64 2.62 -0.54
CA LEU A 212 9.51 2.30 0.60
C LEU A 212 8.83 2.60 1.93
N ASN A 213 9.13 1.79 2.95
CA ASN A 213 8.58 1.94 4.30
C ASN A 213 9.67 2.10 5.37
N PRO A 214 10.57 3.11 5.25
CA PRO A 214 11.54 3.42 6.30
C PRO A 214 10.84 3.98 7.54
N VAL A 215 11.59 4.09 8.63
CA VAL A 215 11.13 4.79 9.84
C VAL A 215 10.80 6.25 9.51
N MET A 216 9.67 6.76 9.98
CA MET A 216 9.26 8.16 9.84
C MET A 216 8.85 8.73 11.19
N ILE A 217 9.10 10.04 11.40
CA ILE A 217 8.70 10.76 12.62
C ILE A 217 7.80 11.94 12.24
N ASP A 218 8.36 12.95 11.58
CA ASP A 218 7.64 14.16 11.19
C ASP A 218 6.78 13.92 9.94
N GLY A 219 7.36 13.26 8.92
CA GLY A 219 6.72 13.00 7.62
C GLY A 219 6.76 14.18 6.65
N THR A 220 7.59 15.20 6.93
CA THR A 220 7.58 16.51 6.22
C THR A 220 8.99 16.98 5.82
N GLY A 221 10.00 16.10 5.92
CA GLY A 221 11.37 16.38 5.48
C GLY A 221 12.26 17.07 6.53
N MET A 222 11.80 17.23 7.78
CA MET A 222 12.51 18.03 8.78
C MET A 222 13.68 17.30 9.44
N CYS A 223 13.62 15.98 9.60
CA CYS A 223 14.58 15.25 10.45
C CYS A 223 15.51 14.25 9.72
N GLY A 224 15.17 13.80 8.52
CA GLY A 224 15.93 12.75 7.82
C GLY A 224 15.85 11.34 8.43
N GLY A 225 14.89 11.08 9.32
CA GLY A 225 14.63 9.75 9.89
C GLY A 225 14.27 8.71 8.82
N CYS A 226 13.61 9.16 7.75
CA CYS A 226 13.19 8.36 6.60
C CYS A 226 14.21 8.32 5.45
N ARG A 227 15.47 8.66 5.72
CA ARG A 227 16.50 8.72 4.67
C ARG A 227 16.74 7.35 4.04
N VAL A 228 16.93 7.37 2.73
CA VAL A 228 17.30 6.23 1.89
C VAL A 228 18.35 6.68 0.88
N THR A 229 19.05 5.74 0.27
CA THR A 229 19.99 6.03 -0.82
C THR A 229 19.41 5.50 -2.13
N VAL A 230 19.22 6.38 -3.11
CA VAL A 230 18.70 6.06 -4.44
C VAL A 230 19.75 6.49 -5.47
N GLY A 231 20.30 5.51 -6.20
CA GLY A 231 21.53 5.74 -6.96
C GLY A 231 22.66 6.14 -6.01
N ASP A 232 23.34 7.25 -6.31
CA ASP A 232 24.41 7.80 -5.46
C ASP A 232 23.95 9.00 -4.62
N GLN A 233 22.63 9.20 -4.45
CA GLN A 233 22.06 10.34 -3.73
C GLN A 233 21.26 9.91 -2.50
N VAL A 234 21.44 10.65 -1.40
CA VAL A 234 20.56 10.56 -0.23
C VAL A 234 19.24 11.24 -0.57
N LYS A 235 18.14 10.56 -0.26
CA LYS A 235 16.75 11.01 -0.44
C LYS A 235 15.96 10.79 0.84
N PHE A 236 14.93 11.58 1.09
CA PHE A 236 14.02 11.43 2.22
C PHE A 236 12.67 10.92 1.73
N ALA A 237 12.33 9.67 2.05
CA ALA A 237 11.15 9.02 1.49
C ALA A 237 9.83 9.80 1.73
N CYS A 238 9.72 10.58 2.81
CA CYS A 238 8.50 11.34 3.08
C CYS A 238 8.25 12.55 2.15
N VAL A 239 9.27 13.04 1.45
CA VAL A 239 9.17 14.22 0.56
C VAL A 239 9.72 13.97 -0.85
N ASP A 240 10.61 12.99 -1.03
CA ASP A 240 11.14 12.58 -2.33
C ASP A 240 10.49 11.29 -2.87
N GLY A 241 9.67 10.61 -2.06
CA GLY A 241 9.07 9.30 -2.34
C GLY A 241 7.60 9.23 -1.88
N PRO A 242 7.11 8.12 -1.28
CA PRO A 242 7.87 7.04 -0.63
C PRO A 242 8.33 5.90 -1.55
#